data_AF-A0A1M3BLW5-F1
#
_entry.id   AF-A0A1M3BLW5-F1
#
_cell.length_a   1.000
_cell.length_b   1.000
_cell.length_c   1.000
_cell.angle_alpha   90.00
_cell.angle_beta   90.00
_cell.angle_gamma   90.00
#
_symmetry.space_group_name_H-M   'P 1'
#
loop_
_entity.id
_entity.type
_entity.pdbx_description
1 polymer ?
#
loop_
_entity_poly.entity_id
_entity_poly.type
_entity_poly.pdbx_seq_one_letter_code
_entity_poly.pdbx_strand_id
1 'polypeptide(L)' 'MGVFIGDLAEGGHGFHPRLRVKRMQGHPGVWELSWAPDGRATFEYGDEIHPGEAHIIWRRVGTHSIFRRP' A
#
# COMPACT_ATOMS: atom_id res chain seq x y z
N MET A 1 -5.70 7.64 6.31
CA MET A 1 -4.42 8.08 5.72
C MET A 1 -3.31 8.21 6.77
N GLY A 2 -3.50 8.90 7.90
CA GLY A 2 -2.43 9.07 8.91
C GLY A 2 -1.85 7.77 9.49
N VAL A 3 -2.65 6.71 9.57
CA VAL A 3 -2.24 5.40 10.09
C VAL A 3 -1.24 4.71 9.17
N PHE A 4 -1.47 4.78 7.86
CA PHE A 4 -0.57 4.16 6.88
C PHE A 4 0.82 4.81 6.90
N ILE A 5 0.87 6.14 7.01
CA ILE A 5 2.15 6.87 7.06
C ILE A 5 2.90 6.54 8.35
N GLY A 6 2.20 6.44 9.49
CA GLY A 6 2.80 6.02 10.75
C GLY A 6 3.39 4.60 10.68
N ASP A 7 2.61 3.63 10.20
CA ASP A 7 3.04 2.24 10.03
C ASP A 7 4.26 2.12 9.08
N LEU A 8 4.34 3.01 8.07
CA LEU A 8 5.44 3.06 7.13
C LEU A 8 6.73 3.62 7.77
N ALA A 9 6.60 4.67 8.59
CA ALA A 9 7.72 5.31 9.29
C ALA A 9 8.32 4.40 10.38
N GLU A 10 7.53 3.49 10.96
CA GLU A 10 8.01 2.43 11.85
C GLU A 10 8.72 1.28 11.10
N GLY A 11 9.31 1.55 9.93
CA GLY A 11 10.08 0.58 9.17
C GLY A 11 9.25 -0.58 8.59
N GLY A 12 7.92 -0.43 8.51
CA GLY A 12 7.04 -1.46 7.96
C GLY A 12 7.02 -2.76 8.78
N HIS A 13 7.36 -2.70 10.08
CA HIS A 13 7.33 -3.86 11.00
C HIS A 13 5.97 -4.56 11.06
N GLY A 14 4.92 -3.89 10.58
CA GLY A 14 3.65 -4.47 10.20
C GLY A 14 2.64 -3.36 9.98
N PHE A 15 1.81 -3.49 8.95
CA PHE A 15 0.69 -2.57 8.79
C PHE A 15 -0.42 -2.89 9.78
N HIS A 16 -1.08 -1.86 10.30
CA HIS A 16 -2.23 -2.03 11.15
C HIS A 16 -3.26 -2.95 10.44
N PRO A 17 -3.77 -4.01 11.10
CA PRO A 17 -4.60 -5.03 10.44
C PRO A 17 -5.83 -4.50 9.69
N ARG A 18 -6.37 -3.33 10.10
CA ARG A 18 -7.50 -2.68 9.42
C ARG A 18 -7.19 -2.29 7.99
N LEU A 19 -5.93 -2.00 7.67
CA LEU A 19 -5.49 -1.62 6.34
C LEU A 19 -5.39 -2.82 5.41
N ARG A 20 -5.39 -4.05 5.96
CA ARG A 20 -5.35 -5.32 5.20
C ARG A 20 -4.27 -5.32 4.11
N VAL A 21 -3.10 -4.73 4.43
CA VAL A 21 -2.00 -4.62 3.48
C VAL A 21 -1.43 -6.01 3.21
N LYS A 22 -1.31 -6.38 1.94
CA LYS A 22 -0.74 -7.66 1.50
C LYS A 22 -0.27 -7.58 0.06
N ARG A 23 0.52 -8.58 -0.37
CA ARG A 23 0.91 -8.71 -1.78
C ARG A 23 -0.30 -9.02 -2.65
N MET A 24 -0.38 -8.37 -3.81
CA MET A 24 -1.42 -8.64 -4.80
C MET A 24 -1.13 -9.96 -5.50
N GLN A 25 -2.13 -10.84 -5.56
CA GLN A 25 -1.99 -12.14 -6.23
C GLN A 25 -1.80 -11.95 -7.74
N GLY A 26 -0.84 -12.68 -8.33
CA GLY A 26 -0.58 -12.63 -9.78
C GLY A 26 0.23 -11.40 -10.25
N HIS A 27 0.54 -10.46 -9.36
CA HIS A 27 1.31 -9.25 -9.67
C HIS A 27 2.50 -9.10 -8.71
N PRO A 28 3.64 -9.76 -8.98
CA PRO A 28 4.84 -9.63 -8.16
C PRO A 28 5.27 -8.16 -8.01
N GLY A 29 5.63 -7.76 -6.79
CA GLY A 29 6.03 -6.38 -6.47
C GLY A 29 4.87 -5.44 -6.13
N VAL A 30 3.64 -5.77 -6.55
CA VAL A 30 2.45 -4.96 -6.24
C VAL A 30 1.85 -5.37 -4.90
N TRP A 31 1.48 -4.36 -4.12
CA TRP A 31 0.78 -4.48 -2.85
C TRP A 31 -0.62 -3.89 -2.97
N GLU A 32 -1.56 -4.42 -2.18
CA GLU A 32 -2.92 -3.91 -2.05
C GLU A 32 -3.22 -3.53 -0.60
N LEU A 33 -4.10 -2.54 -0.41
CA LEU A 33 -4.64 -2.16 0.90
C LEU A 33 -6.12 -1.77 0.82
N SER A 34 -6.79 -1.79 1.97
CA SER A 34 -8.17 -1.32 2.17
C SER A 34 -8.22 -0.26 3.26
N TRP A 35 -8.69 0.95 2.96
CA TRP A 35 -8.72 2.07 3.93
C TRP A 35 -10.12 2.53 4.32
N ALA A 36 -11.14 2.01 3.63
CA ALA A 36 -12.57 2.22 3.89
C ALA A 36 -13.33 0.95 3.45
N PRO A 37 -14.65 0.83 3.71
CA PRO A 37 -15.42 -0.35 3.29
C PRO A 37 -15.23 -0.67 1.80
N ASP A 38 -15.33 0.36 0.96
CA ASP A 38 -15.12 0.33 -0.49
C ASP A 38 -13.67 0.70 -0.88
N GLY A 39 -13.03 1.58 -0.11
CA GLY A 39 -11.76 2.19 -0.50
C GLY A 39 -10.61 1.18 -0.59
N ARG A 40 -9.95 1.17 -1.75
CA ARG A 40 -8.78 0.33 -2.08
C ARG A 40 -7.67 1.19 -2.66
N ALA A 41 -6.44 0.71 -2.51
CA ALA A 41 -5.31 1.22 -3.26
C ALA A 41 -4.33 0.10 -3.59
N THR A 42 -3.61 0.26 -4.70
CA THR A 42 -2.45 -0.56 -5.06
C THR A 42 -1.21 0.31 -5.12
N PHE A 43 -0.07 -0.24 -4.70
CA PHE A 43 1.20 0.47 -4.65
C PHE A 43 2.38 -0.48 -4.81
N GLU A 44 3.56 0.07 -5.05
CA GLU A 44 4.84 -0.63 -5.07
C GLU A 44 5.84 0.08 -4.14
N TYR A 45 6.85 -0.66 -3.70
CA TYR A 45 8.03 -0.05 -3.10
C TYR A 45 8.98 0.35 -4.23
N GLY A 46 9.37 1.62 -4.26
CA GLY A 46 10.43 2.12 -5.11
C GLY A 46 11.77 2.15 -4.39
N ASP A 47 12.82 2.53 -5.13
CA ASP A 47 14.11 2.86 -4.53
C ASP A 47 13.95 4.05 -3.59
N GLU A 48 14.73 4.02 -2.51
CA GLU A 48 14.75 5.07 -1.50
C GLU A 48 15.09 6.44 -2.10
N ILE A 49 14.28 7.45 -1.80
CA ILE A 49 14.51 8.85 -2.18
C ILE A 49 15.13 9.63 -1.01
N HIS A 50 14.71 9.32 0.22
CA HIS A 50 15.20 9.92 1.45
C HIS A 50 15.77 8.83 2.36
N PRO A 51 17.02 8.95 2.84
CA PRO A 51 17.65 7.93 3.68
C PRO A 51 16.84 7.60 4.94
N GLY A 52 16.62 6.33 5.20
CA GLY A 52 15.77 5.77 6.25
C GLY A 52 14.27 5.72 5.92
N GLU A 53 13.81 6.20 4.76
CA GLU A 53 12.38 6.32 4.45
C GLU A 53 11.94 5.41 3.30
N ALA A 54 10.88 4.63 3.55
CA ALA A 54 10.29 3.82 2.51
C ALA A 54 9.63 4.68 1.43
N HIS A 55 10.00 4.43 0.17
CA HIS A 55 9.39 5.10 -0.98
C HIS A 55 8.22 4.27 -1.53
N ILE A 56 7.02 4.87 -1.48
CA ILE A 56 5.80 4.28 -2.01
C ILE A 56 5.42 4.92 -3.34
N ILE A 57 5.28 4.09 -4.37
CA ILE A 57 4.77 4.48 -5.68
C ILE A 57 3.31 4.05 -5.76
N TRP A 58 2.39 5.02 -5.76
CA TRP A 58 0.97 4.74 -5.90
C TRP A 58 0.64 4.35 -7.35
N ARG A 59 0.00 3.19 -7.52
CA ARG A 59 -0.47 2.73 -8.83
C ARG A 59 -1.91 3.15 -9.07
N ARG A 60 -2.83 2.77 -8.18
CA ARG A 60 -4.26 3.08 -8.26
C ARG A 60 -4.84 3.36 -6.88
N VAL A 61 -5.82 4.25 -6.84
CA VAL A 61 -6.62 4.54 -5.64
C VAL A 61 -8.08 4.62 -6.09
N GLY A 62 -8.99 3.96 -5.40
CA GLY A 62 -10.39 3.94 -5.78
C GLY A 62 -11.17 2.89 -5.02
N THR A 63 -12.12 2.26 -5.70
CA THR A 63 -12.99 1.22 -5.14
C THR A 63 -12.44 -0.18 -5.45
N HIS A 64 -13.25 -1.21 -5.23
CA HIS A 64 -12.91 -2.59 -5.63
C HIS A 64 -12.61 -2.76 -7.13
N SER A 65 -13.05 -1.84 -8.00
CA SER A 65 -12.84 -1.95 -9.45
C SER A 65 -11.36 -1.86 -9.87
N ILE A 66 -10.51 -1.25 -9.05
CA ILE A 66 -9.10 -1.01 -9.41
C ILE A 66 -8.30 -2.31 -9.55
N PHE A 67 -8.71 -3.38 -8.88
CA PHE A 67 -8.03 -4.68 -8.95
C PHE A 67 -8.16 -5.37 -10.31
N ARG A 68 -9.07 -4.91 -11.19
CA ARG A 68 -9.20 -5.46 -12.55
C ARG A 68 -8.09 -4.96 -13.49
N ARG A 69 -7.45 -3.83 -13.15
CA ARG A 69 -6.38 -3.18 -13.94
C ARG A 69 -5.37 -2.51 -13.00
N PRO A 70 -4.58 -3.32 -12.27
CA PRO A 70 -3.75 -2.85 -11.16
C PRO A 70 -2.54 -1.99 -11.54
#